data_AF-A0A929DHV3-F1
#
_entry.id   AF-A0A929DHV3-F1
#
_cell.length_a   1.000
_cell.length_b   1.000
_cell.length_c   1.000
_cell.angle_alpha   90.00
_cell.angle_beta   90.00
_cell.angle_gamma   90.00
#
_symmetry.space_group_name_H-M   'P 1'
#
loop_
_entity.id
_entity.type
_entity.pdbx_description
1 polymer ?
#
loop_
_entity_poly.entity_id
_entity_poly.type
_entity_poly.pdbx_seq_one_letter_code
_entity_poly.pdbx_strand_id
1 'polypeptide(L)'
;MKITYYPGCTLKTNARNFEDSALYALEQLDIDVEELPRWNCCGTVFSLATDDLIHHMAPIRNLIRVKESGSDSVMTLCAMCYNTLKRANERMKADPESLEKINQVMYKEEINYGGDVEVYHLLELMRDKIQFNNLAQKVTKPLKNLKVACYYGCMLVRPREIGFDDVENPTVLENLVNALGGDPVDFPYKTECCGAYQTVDKPDIIAERTNQIISSAKNRGAEVMVVSCPLCAFNLDHRQKQTVQIYQDFKGLPILYFTQLLAIALNCPEDVLRLDLHYNDPKPILQEKGLI
;
A
#
# COMPACT_ATOMS: atom_id res chain seq x y z
N MET A 1 -20.49 5.42 3.98
CA MET A 1 -20.27 4.11 3.31
C MET A 1 -19.64 3.17 4.34
N LYS A 2 -19.98 1.88 4.40
CA LYS A 2 -19.35 0.92 5.33
C LYS A 2 -18.42 -0.03 4.57
N ILE A 3 -17.19 -0.23 5.06
CA ILE A 3 -16.15 -1.03 4.40
C ILE A 3 -15.51 -1.98 5.40
N THR A 4 -15.50 -3.28 5.07
CA THR A 4 -14.75 -4.29 5.85
C THR A 4 -13.26 -4.14 5.57
N TYR A 5 -12.42 -4.20 6.61
CA TYR A 5 -11.01 -3.89 6.55
C TYR A 5 -10.12 -5.02 7.06
N TYR A 6 -9.10 -5.33 6.26
CA TYR A 6 -8.01 -6.21 6.62
C TYR A 6 -6.69 -5.39 6.71
N PRO A 7 -6.08 -5.28 7.91
CA PRO A 7 -4.91 -4.43 8.12
C PRO A 7 -3.60 -5.12 7.71
N GLY A 8 -3.56 -6.45 7.77
CA GLY A 8 -2.31 -7.20 7.71
C GLY A 8 -1.40 -6.96 8.92
N CYS A 9 -0.24 -7.61 8.91
CA CYS A 9 0.63 -7.69 10.10
C CYS A 9 1.45 -6.40 10.38
N THR A 10 2.04 -5.79 9.34
CA THR A 10 3.00 -4.69 9.54
C THR A 10 2.32 -3.40 10.00
N LEU A 11 1.08 -3.16 9.57
CA LEU A 11 0.33 -1.94 9.91
C LEU A 11 0.05 -1.84 11.40
N LYS A 12 -0.24 -2.98 12.05
CA LYS A 12 -0.43 -3.07 13.51
C LYS A 12 0.84 -2.89 14.34
N THR A 13 2.01 -2.81 13.70
CA THR A 13 3.31 -2.76 14.40
C THR A 13 4.16 -1.59 13.90
N ASN A 14 4.95 -1.81 12.86
CA ASN A 14 5.97 -0.87 12.37
C ASN A 14 5.42 0.19 11.40
N ALA A 15 4.24 -0.03 10.82
CA ALA A 15 3.61 0.89 9.87
C ALA A 15 2.30 1.47 10.39
N ARG A 16 2.22 1.77 11.70
CA ARG A 16 1.05 2.42 12.30
C ARG A 16 0.76 3.79 11.71
N ASN A 17 1.79 4.52 11.28
CA ASN A 17 1.64 5.76 10.52
C ASN A 17 0.92 5.60 9.17
N PHE A 18 0.90 4.40 8.61
CA PHE A 18 0.08 4.09 7.44
C PHE A 18 -1.39 3.90 7.82
N GLU A 19 -1.66 3.11 8.86
CA GLU A 19 -3.02 2.78 9.30
C GLU A 19 -3.73 3.97 9.97
N ASP A 20 -3.09 4.59 10.97
CA ASP A 20 -3.65 5.70 11.75
C ASP A 20 -4.07 6.84 10.80
N SER A 21 -3.19 7.22 9.86
CA SER A 21 -3.50 8.25 8.87
C SER A 21 -4.63 7.86 7.91
N ALA A 22 -4.72 6.58 7.52
CA ALA A 22 -5.74 6.10 6.60
C ALA A 22 -7.13 6.06 7.23
N LEU A 23 -7.26 5.47 8.42
CA LEU A 23 -8.53 5.32 9.11
C LEU A 23 -9.09 6.69 9.50
N TYR A 24 -8.25 7.58 10.03
CA TYR A 24 -8.66 8.93 10.38
C TYR A 24 -9.10 9.73 9.14
N ALA A 25 -8.35 9.62 8.03
CA ALA A 25 -8.74 10.26 6.78
C ALA A 25 -10.07 9.72 6.21
N LEU A 26 -10.30 8.42 6.30
CA LEU A 26 -11.56 7.80 5.85
C LEU A 26 -12.75 8.24 6.71
N GLU A 27 -12.55 8.40 8.02
CA GLU A 27 -13.57 8.97 8.91
C GLU A 27 -13.94 10.40 8.49
N GLN A 28 -12.97 11.27 8.15
CA GLN A 28 -13.23 12.62 7.64
C GLN A 28 -13.99 12.63 6.29
N LEU A 29 -13.99 11.51 5.57
CA LEU A 29 -14.73 11.31 4.33
C LEU A 29 -16.11 10.66 4.55
N ASP A 30 -16.58 10.54 5.79
CA ASP A 30 -17.84 9.89 6.16
C ASP A 30 -17.88 8.39 5.76
N ILE A 31 -16.72 7.72 5.84
CA ILE A 31 -16.53 6.30 5.53
C ILE A 31 -16.28 5.54 6.84
N ASP A 32 -17.23 4.67 7.19
CA ASP A 32 -17.14 3.75 8.31
C ASP A 32 -16.31 2.52 7.91
N VAL A 33 -15.23 2.27 8.65
CA VAL A 33 -14.28 1.20 8.37
C VAL A 33 -14.31 0.20 9.52
N GLU A 34 -14.72 -1.02 9.24
CA GLU A 34 -14.83 -2.09 10.23
C GLU A 34 -13.71 -3.12 10.02
N GLU A 35 -12.75 -3.16 10.94
CA GLU A 35 -11.71 -4.18 10.93
C GLU A 35 -12.30 -5.57 11.19
N LEU A 36 -11.80 -6.57 10.46
CA LEU A 36 -12.12 -7.96 10.75
C LEU A 36 -11.79 -8.31 12.22
N PRO A 37 -12.72 -8.91 12.97
CA PRO A 37 -12.52 -9.19 14.41
C PRO A 37 -11.40 -10.21 14.65
N ARG A 38 -11.11 -11.05 13.64
CA ARG A 38 -10.03 -12.02 13.64
C ARG A 38 -9.45 -12.11 12.23
N TRP A 39 -8.13 -12.10 12.14
CA TRP A 39 -7.39 -12.31 10.91
C TRP A 39 -5.99 -12.85 11.21
N ASN A 40 -5.30 -13.36 10.18
CA ASN A 40 -3.91 -13.78 10.25
C ASN A 40 -3.08 -13.10 9.16
N CYS A 41 -1.75 -13.21 9.22
CA CYS A 41 -0.89 -12.72 8.14
C CYS A 41 -1.34 -13.28 6.78
N CYS A 42 -1.23 -12.48 5.71
CA CYS A 42 -1.64 -12.88 4.36
C CYS A 42 -0.71 -13.92 3.73
N GLY A 43 0.42 -14.24 4.36
CA GLY A 43 1.47 -15.11 3.81
C GLY A 43 2.59 -14.34 3.10
N THR A 44 2.41 -13.04 2.82
CA THR A 44 3.37 -12.09 2.21
C THR A 44 3.79 -12.43 0.77
N VAL A 45 4.12 -13.68 0.48
CA VAL A 45 4.54 -14.18 -0.83
C VAL A 45 3.41 -15.03 -1.40
N PHE A 46 2.96 -14.71 -2.61
CA PHE A 46 2.11 -15.63 -3.36
C PHE A 46 2.99 -16.69 -4.03
N SER A 47 2.77 -17.97 -3.69
CA SER A 47 3.53 -19.07 -4.30
C SER A 47 3.19 -19.20 -5.80
N LEU A 48 4.23 -19.28 -6.62
CA LEU A 48 4.11 -19.52 -8.07
C LEU A 48 4.08 -21.01 -8.41
N ALA A 49 4.35 -21.89 -7.46
CA ALA A 49 4.25 -23.32 -7.66
C ALA A 49 2.77 -23.73 -7.82
N THR A 50 2.48 -24.48 -8.88
CA THR A 50 1.11 -24.86 -9.24
C THR A 50 0.52 -25.87 -8.26
N ASP A 51 1.35 -26.69 -7.62
CA ASP A 51 0.96 -27.72 -6.65
C ASP A 51 0.97 -27.22 -5.19
N ASP A 52 1.38 -25.97 -4.96
CA ASP A 52 1.52 -25.41 -3.62
C ASP A 52 0.22 -24.78 -3.12
N LEU A 53 -0.66 -25.62 -2.55
CA LEU A 53 -1.92 -25.18 -1.93
C LEU A 53 -1.74 -24.61 -0.53
N ILE A 54 -0.73 -25.06 0.22
CA ILE A 54 -0.57 -24.69 1.63
C ILE A 54 -0.33 -23.18 1.79
N HIS A 55 0.43 -22.56 0.88
CA HIS A 55 0.69 -21.12 0.92
C HIS A 55 -0.54 -20.25 0.60
N HIS A 56 -1.61 -20.83 0.05
CA HIS A 56 -2.88 -20.12 -0.18
C HIS A 56 -3.84 -20.22 1.01
N MET A 57 -3.59 -21.09 1.99
CA MET A 57 -4.51 -21.24 3.14
C MET A 57 -4.63 -19.97 3.97
N ALA A 58 -3.51 -19.29 4.23
CA ALA A 58 -3.50 -18.08 5.04
C ALA A 58 -4.35 -16.94 4.42
N PRO A 59 -4.20 -16.57 3.14
CA PRO A 59 -5.07 -15.59 2.51
C PRO A 59 -6.52 -16.08 2.40
N ILE A 60 -6.79 -17.34 2.05
CA ILE A 60 -8.17 -17.85 1.96
C ILE A 60 -8.87 -17.83 3.32
N ARG A 61 -8.19 -18.16 4.42
CA ARG A 61 -8.76 -18.01 5.76
C ARG A 61 -9.21 -16.60 6.04
N ASN A 62 -8.44 -15.58 5.66
CA ASN A 62 -8.84 -14.19 5.82
C ASN A 62 -10.10 -13.88 5.00
N LEU A 63 -10.22 -14.41 3.78
CA LEU A 63 -11.42 -14.23 2.95
C LEU A 63 -12.64 -14.95 3.55
N ILE A 64 -12.45 -16.09 4.21
CA ILE A 64 -13.51 -16.72 5.01
C ILE A 64 -13.95 -15.80 6.16
N ARG A 65 -13.02 -15.13 6.87
CA ARG A 65 -13.38 -14.17 7.93
C ARG A 65 -14.25 -13.02 7.41
N VAL A 66 -14.05 -12.59 6.16
CA VAL A 66 -14.90 -11.57 5.52
C VAL A 66 -16.33 -12.08 5.36
N LYS A 67 -16.51 -13.35 4.96
CA LYS A 67 -17.83 -13.98 4.88
C LYS A 67 -18.47 -14.12 6.27
N GLU A 68 -17.69 -14.49 7.29
CA GLU A 68 -18.16 -14.58 8.68
C GLU A 68 -18.62 -13.24 9.25
N SER A 69 -18.02 -12.12 8.81
CA SER A 69 -18.47 -10.78 9.18
C SER A 69 -19.71 -10.32 8.40
N GLY A 70 -20.29 -11.16 7.54
CA GLY A 70 -21.45 -10.84 6.72
C GLY A 70 -21.15 -9.91 5.54
N SER A 71 -19.88 -9.83 5.12
CA SER A 71 -19.44 -9.02 3.97
C SER A 71 -19.02 -9.91 2.80
N ASP A 72 -19.18 -9.38 1.59
CA ASP A 72 -18.68 -10.00 0.35
C ASP A 72 -17.46 -9.25 -0.22
N SER A 73 -16.98 -8.23 0.48
CA SER A 73 -15.82 -7.44 0.06
C SER A 73 -14.93 -7.06 1.24
N VAL A 74 -13.64 -6.82 0.94
CA VAL A 74 -12.66 -6.36 1.93
C VAL A 74 -11.67 -5.39 1.31
N MET A 75 -11.32 -4.35 2.06
CA MET A 75 -10.28 -3.39 1.76
C MET A 75 -8.98 -3.74 2.50
N THR A 76 -7.85 -3.48 1.86
CA THR A 76 -6.52 -3.43 2.50
C THR A 76 -5.73 -2.21 2.03
N LEU A 77 -4.83 -1.71 2.87
CA LEU A 77 -3.93 -0.60 2.55
C LEU A 77 -2.61 -1.09 1.95
N CYS A 78 -2.17 -2.29 2.31
CA CYS A 78 -0.87 -2.80 1.91
C CYS A 78 -0.94 -3.45 0.52
N ALA A 79 -0.10 -2.97 -0.41
CA ALA A 79 -0.01 -3.53 -1.76
C ALA A 79 0.29 -5.04 -1.78
N MET A 80 1.13 -5.54 -0.86
CA MET A 80 1.43 -6.98 -0.74
C MET A 80 0.19 -7.77 -0.31
N CYS A 81 -0.52 -7.27 0.70
CA CYS A 81 -1.73 -7.91 1.21
C CYS A 81 -2.81 -7.97 0.14
N TYR A 82 -3.01 -6.85 -0.58
CA TYR A 82 -3.91 -6.78 -1.72
C TYR A 82 -3.57 -7.84 -2.77
N ASN A 83 -2.31 -7.88 -3.20
CA ASN A 83 -1.85 -8.81 -4.22
C ASN A 83 -2.06 -10.27 -3.81
N THR A 84 -1.64 -10.65 -2.60
CA THR A 84 -1.74 -12.04 -2.14
C THR A 84 -3.18 -12.48 -1.95
N LEU A 85 -4.04 -11.65 -1.36
CA LEU A 85 -5.46 -11.97 -1.16
C LEU A 85 -6.20 -12.08 -2.50
N LYS A 86 -6.04 -11.10 -3.39
CA LYS A 86 -6.72 -11.09 -4.70
C LYS A 86 -6.26 -12.25 -5.56
N ARG A 87 -4.97 -12.58 -5.58
CA ARG A 87 -4.45 -13.74 -6.32
C ARG A 87 -4.96 -15.07 -5.78
N ALA A 88 -5.00 -15.22 -4.46
CA ALA A 88 -5.54 -16.44 -3.85
C ALA A 88 -7.02 -16.61 -4.25
N ASN A 89 -7.79 -15.52 -4.22
CA ASN A 89 -9.19 -15.53 -4.67
C ASN A 89 -9.33 -15.92 -6.14
N GLU A 90 -8.61 -15.26 -7.05
CA GLU A 90 -8.67 -15.55 -8.49
C GLU A 90 -8.24 -16.98 -8.81
N ARG A 91 -7.26 -17.54 -8.07
CA ARG A 91 -6.90 -18.95 -8.20
C ARG A 91 -8.05 -19.87 -7.82
N MET A 92 -8.77 -19.59 -6.72
CA MET A 92 -9.92 -20.39 -6.30
C MET A 92 -11.08 -20.33 -7.31
N LYS A 93 -11.27 -19.19 -7.99
CA LYS A 93 -12.23 -19.06 -9.09
C LYS A 93 -11.83 -19.87 -10.31
N ALA A 94 -10.55 -19.87 -10.65
CA ALA A 94 -10.04 -20.48 -11.88
C ALA A 94 -9.82 -21.99 -11.78
N ASP A 95 -9.60 -22.53 -10.58
CA ASP A 95 -9.25 -23.92 -10.35
C ASP A 95 -10.16 -24.58 -9.29
N PRO A 96 -11.27 -25.22 -9.74
CA PRO A 96 -12.20 -25.93 -8.87
C PRO A 96 -11.56 -27.08 -8.07
N GLU A 97 -10.52 -27.73 -8.61
CA GLU A 97 -9.83 -28.81 -7.91
C GLU A 97 -9.01 -28.26 -6.73
N SER A 98 -8.29 -27.16 -6.94
CA SER A 98 -7.62 -26.42 -5.86
C SER A 98 -8.62 -25.96 -4.79
N LEU A 99 -9.79 -25.45 -5.19
CA LEU A 99 -10.85 -25.00 -4.28
C LEU A 99 -11.41 -26.14 -3.43
N GLU A 100 -11.70 -27.28 -4.04
CA GLU A 100 -12.18 -28.46 -3.31
C GLU A 100 -11.14 -28.93 -2.29
N LYS A 101 -9.88 -29.11 -2.74
CA LYS A 101 -8.78 -29.57 -1.89
C LYS A 101 -8.53 -28.63 -0.71
N ILE A 102 -8.50 -27.32 -0.94
CA ILE A 102 -8.22 -26.38 0.15
C ILE A 102 -9.34 -26.38 1.19
N ASN A 103 -10.61 -26.48 0.77
CA ASN A 103 -11.74 -26.60 1.69
C ASN A 103 -11.68 -27.91 2.49
N GLN A 104 -11.28 -29.04 1.86
CA GLN A 104 -11.06 -30.31 2.56
C GLN A 104 -9.95 -30.20 3.62
N VAL A 105 -8.84 -29.50 3.32
CA VAL A 105 -7.76 -29.25 4.29
C VAL A 105 -8.23 -28.33 5.42
N MET A 106 -9.11 -27.37 5.11
CA MET A 106 -9.70 -26.42 6.05
C MET A 106 -11.02 -26.91 6.66
N TYR A 107 -11.22 -28.22 6.82
CA TYR A 107 -12.46 -28.84 7.33
C TYR A 107 -12.98 -28.35 8.70
N LYS A 108 -12.18 -27.57 9.45
CA LYS A 108 -12.58 -26.96 10.73
C LYS A 108 -13.18 -25.57 10.57
N GLU A 109 -13.09 -24.95 9.39
CA GLU A 109 -13.75 -23.69 9.11
C GLU A 109 -15.24 -23.96 8.87
N GLU A 110 -16.13 -23.13 9.39
CA GLU A 110 -17.59 -23.33 9.27
C GLU A 110 -18.12 -23.00 7.87
N ILE A 111 -17.39 -22.15 7.14
CA ILE A 111 -17.73 -21.70 5.78
C ILE A 111 -16.74 -22.35 4.80
N ASN A 112 -17.27 -23.12 3.84
CA ASN A 112 -16.51 -23.52 2.66
C ASN A 112 -16.34 -22.30 1.75
N TYR A 113 -15.09 -21.98 1.42
CA TYR A 113 -14.80 -20.83 0.58
C TYR A 113 -15.26 -21.05 -0.86
N GLY A 114 -15.81 -20.02 -1.50
CA GLY A 114 -16.38 -20.08 -2.85
C GLY A 114 -15.58 -19.35 -3.92
N GLY A 115 -14.50 -18.64 -3.56
CA GLY A 115 -13.82 -17.76 -4.53
C GLY A 115 -14.61 -16.49 -4.84
N ASP A 116 -15.40 -15.99 -3.91
CA ASP A 116 -16.46 -15.00 -4.16
C ASP A 116 -16.26 -13.66 -3.44
N VAL A 117 -15.19 -13.49 -2.68
CA VAL A 117 -14.90 -12.22 -1.98
C VAL A 117 -14.20 -11.23 -2.91
N GLU A 118 -14.71 -10.00 -2.99
CA GLU A 118 -14.05 -8.89 -3.68
C GLU A 118 -12.94 -8.29 -2.81
N VAL A 119 -11.72 -8.28 -3.33
CA VAL A 119 -10.54 -7.73 -2.63
C VAL A 119 -10.16 -6.41 -3.27
N TYR A 120 -10.18 -5.35 -2.47
CA TYR A 120 -9.85 -4.00 -2.89
C TYR A 120 -8.60 -3.45 -2.21
N HIS A 121 -7.80 -2.72 -2.97
CA HIS A 121 -6.83 -1.79 -2.39
C HIS A 121 -7.50 -0.44 -2.09
N LEU A 122 -7.07 0.29 -1.07
CA LEU A 122 -7.67 1.62 -0.78
C LEU A 122 -7.62 2.56 -2.01
N LEU A 123 -6.50 2.63 -2.72
CA LEU A 123 -6.41 3.43 -3.97
C LEU A 123 -7.42 3.02 -5.06
N GLU A 124 -7.75 1.73 -5.16
CA GLU A 124 -8.77 1.21 -6.09
C GLU A 124 -10.16 1.72 -5.67
N LEU A 125 -10.50 1.65 -4.38
CA LEU A 125 -11.74 2.21 -3.85
C LEU A 125 -11.81 3.73 -3.99
N MET A 126 -10.69 4.41 -3.78
CA MET A 126 -10.61 5.86 -3.93
C MET A 126 -10.89 6.29 -5.38
N ARG A 127 -10.43 5.51 -6.36
CA ARG A 127 -10.73 5.75 -7.77
C ARG A 127 -12.17 5.39 -8.13
N ASP A 128 -12.61 4.19 -7.76
CA ASP A 128 -13.81 3.58 -8.34
C ASP A 128 -15.09 3.85 -7.55
N LYS A 129 -14.99 4.02 -6.22
CA LYS A 129 -16.16 4.17 -5.33
C LYS A 129 -16.24 5.58 -4.73
N ILE A 130 -15.13 6.08 -4.18
CA ILE A 130 -15.08 7.42 -3.59
C ILE A 130 -15.01 8.47 -4.70
N GLN A 131 -14.22 8.20 -5.73
CA GLN A 131 -13.91 9.05 -6.87
C GLN A 131 -13.12 10.30 -6.49
N PHE A 132 -12.00 10.53 -7.19
CA PHE A 132 -11.09 11.64 -6.90
C PHE A 132 -11.74 13.03 -7.01
N ASN A 133 -12.76 13.19 -7.86
CA ASN A 133 -13.52 14.45 -7.94
C ASN A 133 -14.29 14.76 -6.65
N ASN A 134 -14.87 13.75 -6.00
CA ASN A 134 -15.57 13.93 -4.73
C ASN A 134 -14.57 14.17 -3.60
N LEU A 135 -13.44 13.47 -3.63
CA LEU A 135 -12.34 13.71 -2.69
C LEU A 135 -11.84 15.16 -2.77
N ALA A 136 -11.61 15.69 -3.97
CA ALA A 136 -11.12 17.05 -4.17
C ALA A 136 -12.04 18.12 -3.54
N GLN A 137 -13.36 17.86 -3.48
CA GLN A 137 -14.33 18.75 -2.83
C GLN A 137 -14.22 18.76 -1.30
N LYS A 138 -13.66 17.71 -0.71
CA LYS A 138 -13.45 17.56 0.75
C LYS A 138 -12.09 18.07 1.21
N VAL A 139 -11.17 18.39 0.29
CA VAL A 139 -9.84 18.91 0.61
C VAL A 139 -9.95 20.31 1.23
N THR A 140 -9.44 20.45 2.44
CA THR A 140 -9.45 21.71 3.22
C THR A 140 -8.07 22.35 3.32
N LYS A 141 -6.99 21.56 3.20
CA LYS A 141 -5.60 22.02 3.21
C LYS A 141 -4.84 21.48 1.98
N PRO A 142 -5.04 22.06 0.78
CA PRO A 142 -4.44 21.52 -0.44
C PRO A 142 -2.90 21.47 -0.38
N LEU A 143 -2.29 20.46 -1.00
CA LEU A 143 -0.84 20.19 -0.97
C LEU A 143 -0.03 21.12 -1.89
N LYS A 144 -0.37 22.43 -1.90
CA LYS A 144 0.13 23.40 -2.88
C LYS A 144 1.65 23.44 -2.91
N ASN A 145 2.21 23.37 -4.12
CA ASN A 145 3.64 23.44 -4.38
C ASN A 145 4.47 22.29 -3.75
N LEU A 146 3.85 21.18 -3.35
CA LEU A 146 4.56 19.98 -2.92
C LEU A 146 4.77 19.06 -4.13
N LYS A 147 6.04 18.84 -4.49
CA LYS A 147 6.41 17.95 -5.59
C LYS A 147 6.55 16.51 -5.12
N VAL A 148 5.67 15.63 -5.57
CA VAL A 148 5.52 14.26 -5.04
C VAL A 148 5.92 13.22 -6.09
N ALA A 149 6.93 12.40 -5.79
CA ALA A 149 7.20 11.20 -6.56
C ALA A 149 6.24 10.07 -6.17
N CYS A 150 5.45 9.59 -7.12
CA CYS A 150 4.47 8.52 -6.90
C CYS A 150 5.12 7.15 -7.14
N TYR A 151 5.51 6.45 -6.08
CA TYR A 151 6.15 5.14 -6.18
C TYR A 151 5.14 4.01 -5.91
N TYR A 152 4.84 3.26 -6.97
CA TYR A 152 3.88 2.15 -6.98
C TYR A 152 4.48 0.85 -6.45
N GLY A 153 5.78 0.68 -6.64
CA GLY A 153 6.43 -0.62 -6.50
C GLY A 153 5.88 -1.65 -7.47
N CYS A 154 6.18 -2.93 -7.21
CA CYS A 154 5.84 -4.01 -8.12
C CYS A 154 4.43 -4.56 -7.92
N MET A 155 3.99 -4.78 -6.67
CA MET A 155 2.81 -5.63 -6.39
C MET A 155 1.45 -4.93 -6.52
N LEU A 156 1.45 -3.60 -6.66
CA LEU A 156 0.20 -2.85 -6.83
C LEU A 156 -0.39 -3.01 -8.24
N VAL A 157 0.48 -3.14 -9.25
CA VAL A 157 0.10 -3.17 -10.66
C VAL A 157 0.48 -4.48 -11.36
N ARG A 158 1.27 -5.36 -10.72
CA ARG A 158 1.66 -6.67 -11.28
C ARG A 158 1.18 -7.84 -10.40
N PRO A 159 0.79 -8.98 -11.00
CA PRO A 159 0.68 -9.21 -12.44
C PRO A 159 -0.56 -8.50 -13.03
N ARG A 160 -0.64 -8.39 -14.37
CA ARG A 160 -1.65 -7.57 -15.08
C ARG A 160 -3.08 -7.92 -14.68
N GLU A 161 -3.35 -9.21 -14.51
CA GLU A 161 -4.66 -9.76 -14.16
C GLU A 161 -5.09 -9.46 -12.71
N ILE A 162 -4.19 -8.92 -11.89
CA ILE A 162 -4.44 -8.60 -10.47
C ILE A 162 -4.32 -7.11 -10.21
N GLY A 163 -3.38 -6.45 -10.88
CA GLY A 163 -3.22 -5.01 -10.81
C GLY A 163 -4.51 -4.29 -11.18
N PHE A 164 -4.80 -3.18 -10.51
CA PHE A 164 -5.98 -2.38 -10.83
C PHE A 164 -5.66 -1.19 -11.73
N ASP A 165 -4.41 -0.96 -12.10
CA ASP A 165 -3.94 0.14 -12.95
C ASP A 165 -2.96 -0.37 -14.03
N ASP A 166 -2.52 0.50 -14.93
CA ASP A 166 -1.57 0.14 -15.99
C ASP A 166 -0.25 -0.40 -15.41
N VAL A 167 0.26 -1.48 -16.01
CA VAL A 167 1.42 -2.21 -15.50
C VAL A 167 2.73 -1.41 -15.65
N GLU A 168 2.82 -0.62 -16.72
CA GLU A 168 4.04 0.08 -17.13
C GLU A 168 3.96 1.56 -16.81
N ASN A 169 2.79 2.18 -17.01
CA ASN A 169 2.56 3.60 -16.75
C ASN A 169 1.27 3.86 -15.94
N PRO A 170 1.21 3.41 -14.68
CA PRO A 170 0.07 3.68 -13.82
C PRO A 170 -0.05 5.17 -13.46
N THR A 171 -1.26 5.60 -13.10
CA THR A 171 -1.59 7.02 -12.84
C THR A 171 -2.44 7.25 -11.59
N VAL A 172 -2.92 6.21 -10.90
CA VAL A 172 -3.83 6.36 -9.75
C VAL A 172 -3.26 7.18 -8.59
N LEU A 173 -1.96 7.11 -8.31
CA LEU A 173 -1.29 7.90 -7.27
C LEU A 173 -1.11 9.36 -7.73
N GLU A 174 -0.75 9.58 -8.99
CA GLU A 174 -0.66 10.94 -9.55
C GLU A 174 -2.04 11.61 -9.56
N ASN A 175 -3.10 10.86 -9.91
CA ASN A 175 -4.48 11.34 -9.85
C ASN A 175 -4.91 11.67 -8.42
N LEU A 176 -4.50 10.85 -7.44
CA LEU A 176 -4.70 11.17 -6.03
C LEU A 176 -3.97 12.47 -5.65
N VAL A 177 -2.67 12.59 -5.93
CA VAL A 177 -1.88 13.78 -5.60
C VAL A 177 -2.47 15.04 -6.22
N ASN A 178 -2.89 14.97 -7.50
CA ASN A 178 -3.59 16.07 -8.18
C ASN A 178 -4.90 16.43 -7.47
N ALA A 179 -5.71 15.44 -7.07
CA ALA A 179 -6.95 15.67 -6.35
C ALA A 179 -6.74 16.30 -4.96
N LEU A 180 -5.60 16.02 -4.32
CA LEU A 180 -5.19 16.65 -3.06
C LEU A 180 -4.56 18.04 -3.27
N GLY A 181 -4.38 18.49 -4.51
CA GLY A 181 -3.82 19.80 -4.86
C GLY A 181 -2.29 19.87 -4.80
N GLY A 182 -1.61 18.73 -4.91
CA GLY A 182 -0.14 18.64 -5.03
C GLY A 182 0.32 18.43 -6.47
N ASP A 183 1.64 18.44 -6.66
CA ASP A 183 2.27 18.34 -7.98
C ASP A 183 2.97 16.98 -8.16
N PRO A 184 2.37 16.00 -8.85
CA PRO A 184 3.04 14.73 -9.09
C PRO A 184 4.24 14.90 -10.03
N VAL A 185 5.35 14.26 -9.68
CA VAL A 185 6.59 14.25 -10.47
C VAL A 185 6.71 12.92 -11.20
N ASP A 186 6.75 12.98 -12.53
CA ASP A 186 7.01 11.80 -13.36
C ASP A 186 8.50 11.39 -13.30
N PHE A 187 8.73 10.10 -13.07
CA PHE A 187 10.06 9.50 -13.04
C PHE A 187 10.02 8.02 -13.44
N PRO A 188 11.07 7.51 -14.12
CA PRO A 188 11.01 6.19 -14.76
C PRO A 188 11.00 5.00 -13.80
N TYR A 189 11.41 5.18 -12.53
CA TYR A 189 11.51 4.07 -11.57
C TYR A 189 10.23 3.85 -10.75
N LYS A 190 9.09 4.42 -11.14
CA LYS A 190 7.86 4.38 -10.33
C LYS A 190 7.27 2.99 -10.11
N THR A 191 7.48 2.03 -11.03
CA THR A 191 7.03 0.63 -10.91
C THR A 191 8.17 -0.37 -10.65
N GLU A 192 9.39 0.12 -10.46
CA GLU A 192 10.58 -0.71 -10.27
C GLU A 192 10.61 -1.37 -8.89
N CYS A 193 11.17 -2.57 -8.77
CA CYS A 193 11.21 -3.29 -7.49
C CYS A 193 12.16 -2.62 -6.48
N CYS A 194 11.71 -2.42 -5.24
CA CYS A 194 12.54 -1.94 -4.12
C CYS A 194 13.48 -3.00 -3.53
N GLY A 195 13.35 -4.26 -3.95
CA GLY A 195 14.15 -5.39 -3.48
C GLY A 195 13.80 -5.91 -2.08
N ALA A 196 12.60 -5.62 -1.55
CA ALA A 196 12.15 -5.99 -0.18
C ALA A 196 12.62 -7.37 0.32
N TYR A 197 12.45 -8.41 -0.48
CA TYR A 197 12.78 -9.79 -0.10
C TYR A 197 14.27 -10.07 0.12
N GLN A 198 15.16 -9.20 -0.36
CA GLN A 198 16.61 -9.34 -0.25
C GLN A 198 17.21 -8.41 0.80
N THR A 199 16.38 -7.73 1.61
CA THR A 199 16.84 -6.72 2.59
C THR A 199 17.77 -7.30 3.66
N VAL A 200 17.63 -8.58 4.01
CA VAL A 200 18.50 -9.25 4.99
C VAL A 200 19.73 -9.86 4.31
N ASP A 201 19.55 -10.58 3.19
CA ASP A 201 20.64 -11.32 2.54
C ASP A 201 21.58 -10.43 1.70
N LYS A 202 21.02 -9.45 0.99
CA LYS A 202 21.75 -8.58 0.04
C LYS A 202 21.49 -7.09 0.32
N PRO A 203 21.83 -6.57 1.52
CA PRO A 203 21.57 -5.18 1.87
C PRO A 203 22.26 -4.17 0.93
N ASP A 204 23.41 -4.51 0.36
CA ASP A 204 24.13 -3.63 -0.58
C ASP A 204 23.37 -3.48 -1.92
N ILE A 205 22.74 -4.56 -2.40
CA ILE A 205 21.85 -4.50 -3.57
C ILE A 205 20.66 -3.58 -3.25
N ILE A 206 20.13 -3.62 -2.02
CA ILE A 206 19.03 -2.72 -1.64
C ILE A 206 19.48 -1.27 -1.59
N ALA A 207 20.69 -1.01 -1.09
CA ALA A 207 21.25 0.33 -1.08
C ALA A 207 21.44 0.88 -2.52
N GLU A 208 21.89 0.04 -3.46
CA GLU A 208 21.96 0.37 -4.88
C GLU A 208 20.57 0.70 -5.46
N ARG A 209 19.57 -0.15 -5.21
CA ARG A 209 18.18 0.08 -5.67
C ARG A 209 17.60 1.36 -5.09
N THR A 210 17.86 1.63 -3.81
CA THR A 210 17.46 2.86 -3.12
C THR A 210 18.10 4.07 -3.78
N ASN A 211 19.40 4.01 -4.09
CA ASN A 211 20.09 5.06 -4.84
C ASN A 211 19.43 5.32 -6.20
N GLN A 212 19.23 4.27 -7.01
CA GLN A 212 18.65 4.42 -8.35
C GLN A 212 17.26 5.06 -8.32
N ILE A 213 16.37 4.55 -7.47
CA ILE A 213 14.97 4.99 -7.39
C ILE A 213 14.89 6.44 -6.87
N ILE A 214 15.53 6.71 -5.72
CA ILE A 214 15.43 8.03 -5.08
C ILE A 214 16.20 9.09 -5.85
N SER A 215 17.41 8.81 -6.33
CA SER A 215 18.17 9.77 -7.14
C SER A 215 17.44 10.10 -8.44
N SER A 216 16.76 9.13 -9.07
CA SER A 216 15.94 9.40 -10.25
C SER A 216 14.78 10.36 -9.96
N ALA A 217 14.03 10.11 -8.90
CA ALA A 217 12.93 10.98 -8.46
C ALA A 217 13.44 12.38 -8.08
N LYS A 218 14.53 12.46 -7.34
CA LYS A 218 15.11 13.72 -6.89
C LYS A 218 15.69 14.55 -8.03
N ASN A 219 16.31 13.91 -9.03
CA ASN A 219 16.79 14.57 -10.24
C ASN A 219 15.64 15.13 -11.11
N ARG A 220 14.43 14.58 -10.96
CA ARG A 220 13.19 15.11 -11.56
C ARG A 220 12.54 16.21 -10.71
N GLY A 221 13.13 16.55 -9.56
CA GLY A 221 12.69 17.63 -8.68
C GLY A 221 11.67 17.22 -7.62
N ALA A 222 11.53 15.93 -7.32
CA ALA A 222 10.68 15.48 -6.21
C ALA A 222 11.22 15.96 -4.85
N GLU A 223 10.30 16.37 -3.99
CA GLU A 223 10.57 16.85 -2.62
C GLU A 223 10.22 15.80 -1.57
N VAL A 224 9.22 14.96 -1.89
CA VAL A 224 8.86 13.76 -1.13
C VAL A 224 8.53 12.62 -2.10
N MET A 225 8.54 11.39 -1.59
CA MET A 225 8.04 10.21 -2.31
C MET A 225 6.93 9.56 -1.51
N VAL A 226 5.86 9.16 -2.21
CA VAL A 226 4.77 8.38 -1.59
C VAL A 226 4.82 6.92 -1.99
N VAL A 227 4.46 6.06 -1.04
CA VAL A 227 4.38 4.60 -1.22
C VAL A 227 3.07 4.04 -0.67
N SER A 228 2.69 2.86 -1.14
CA SER A 228 1.52 2.08 -0.67
C SER A 228 1.89 0.72 -0.05
N CYS A 229 3.18 0.48 0.18
CA CYS A 229 3.69 -0.80 0.65
C CYS A 229 4.65 -0.58 1.82
N PRO A 230 4.38 -1.15 3.02
CA PRO A 230 5.28 -1.06 4.16
C PRO A 230 6.69 -1.60 3.92
N LEU A 231 6.83 -2.62 3.07
CA LEU A 231 8.15 -3.14 2.70
C LEU A 231 8.92 -2.18 1.79
N CYS A 232 8.21 -1.48 0.89
CA CYS A 232 8.80 -0.42 0.10
C CYS A 232 9.21 0.76 0.97
N ALA A 233 8.35 1.16 1.92
CA ALA A 233 8.67 2.19 2.90
C ALA A 233 9.93 1.82 3.69
N PHE A 234 10.00 0.62 4.25
CA PHE A 234 11.18 0.17 4.98
C PHE A 234 12.46 0.24 4.13
N ASN A 235 12.44 -0.31 2.91
CA ASN A 235 13.64 -0.30 2.07
C ASN A 235 14.02 1.11 1.61
N LEU A 236 13.07 1.91 1.11
CA LEU A 236 13.37 3.22 0.55
C LEU A 236 13.61 4.28 1.63
N ASP A 237 13.11 4.10 2.86
CA ASP A 237 13.32 5.04 3.96
C ASP A 237 14.52 4.62 4.81
N HIS A 238 14.49 3.44 5.43
CA HIS A 238 15.54 2.98 6.35
C HIS A 238 16.91 2.85 5.67
N ARG A 239 16.96 2.35 4.43
CA ARG A 239 18.24 2.05 3.76
C ARG A 239 18.97 3.29 3.25
N GLN A 240 18.34 4.46 3.25
CA GLN A 240 19.03 5.70 2.89
C GLN A 240 20.27 5.93 3.76
N LYS A 241 20.24 5.54 5.05
CA LYS A 241 21.39 5.62 5.95
C LYS A 241 22.60 4.82 5.43
N GLN A 242 22.36 3.63 4.87
CA GLN A 242 23.40 2.81 4.26
C GLN A 242 23.78 3.35 2.88
N THR A 243 22.81 3.82 2.09
CA THR A 243 23.04 4.37 0.75
C THR A 243 23.98 5.59 0.77
N VAL A 244 23.82 6.50 1.74
CA VAL A 244 24.72 7.67 1.91
C VAL A 244 26.18 7.24 2.15
N GLN A 245 26.41 6.08 2.79
CA GLN A 245 27.77 5.60 3.07
C GLN A 245 28.44 5.00 1.83
N ILE A 246 27.65 4.44 0.90
CA ILE A 246 28.14 3.78 -0.31
C ILE A 246 28.27 4.77 -1.48
N TYR A 247 27.34 5.73 -1.59
CA TYR A 247 27.26 6.67 -2.70
C TYR A 247 27.39 8.11 -2.20
N GLN A 248 28.56 8.73 -2.41
CA GLN A 248 28.88 10.06 -1.89
C GLN A 248 27.95 11.18 -2.40
N ASP A 249 27.46 11.06 -3.64
CA ASP A 249 26.56 12.05 -4.25
C ASP A 249 25.08 11.81 -3.91
N PHE A 250 24.76 10.75 -3.16
CA PHE A 250 23.38 10.42 -2.82
C PHE A 250 22.78 11.48 -1.89
N LYS A 251 21.64 12.02 -2.30
CA LYS A 251 20.85 12.94 -1.49
C LYS A 251 19.51 12.29 -1.17
N GLY A 252 19.23 12.09 0.11
CA GLY A 252 18.00 11.44 0.57
C GLY A 252 16.71 12.19 0.22
N LEU A 253 15.59 11.49 0.33
CA LEU A 253 14.25 12.00 0.05
C LEU A 253 13.29 11.46 1.11
N PRO A 254 12.50 12.31 1.79
CA PRO A 254 11.51 11.83 2.74
C PRO A 254 10.49 10.90 2.07
N ILE A 255 10.21 9.76 2.71
CA ILE A 255 9.25 8.76 2.24
C ILE A 255 8.00 8.86 3.10
N LEU A 256 6.84 9.02 2.49
CA LEU A 256 5.54 9.08 3.16
C LEU A 256 4.63 7.96 2.65
N TYR A 257 3.66 7.55 3.45
CA TYR A 257 2.53 6.79 2.92
C TYR A 257 1.56 7.74 2.23
N PHE A 258 0.92 7.31 1.14
CA PHE A 258 -0.04 8.16 0.42
C PHE A 258 -1.22 8.63 1.30
N THR A 259 -1.54 7.87 2.35
CA THR A 259 -2.59 8.19 3.33
C THR A 259 -2.19 9.32 4.27
N GLN A 260 -0.89 9.55 4.50
CA GLN A 260 -0.42 10.72 5.25
C GLN A 260 -0.65 11.99 4.45
N LEU A 261 -0.41 11.96 3.12
CA LEU A 261 -0.78 13.08 2.25
C LEU A 261 -2.30 13.31 2.24
N LEU A 262 -3.09 12.24 2.18
CA LEU A 262 -4.55 12.32 2.28
C LEU A 262 -4.99 12.98 3.60
N ALA A 263 -4.45 12.53 4.74
CA ALA A 263 -4.78 13.08 6.05
C ALA A 263 -4.37 14.56 6.18
N ILE A 264 -3.18 14.93 5.70
CA ILE A 264 -2.73 16.34 5.63
C ILE A 264 -3.72 17.17 4.82
N ALA A 265 -4.12 16.68 3.64
CA ALA A 265 -5.00 17.42 2.73
C ALA A 265 -6.42 17.61 3.28
N LEU A 266 -6.88 16.70 4.13
CA LEU A 266 -8.13 16.78 4.87
C LEU A 266 -8.00 17.56 6.20
N ASN A 267 -6.83 18.16 6.47
CA ASN A 267 -6.53 18.92 7.68
C ASN A 267 -6.72 18.11 8.97
N CYS A 268 -6.34 16.83 8.94
CA CYS A 268 -6.34 16.00 10.13
C CYS A 268 -5.25 16.45 11.12
N PRO A 269 -5.42 16.20 12.43
CA PRO A 269 -4.41 16.53 13.44
C PRO A 269 -3.03 15.90 13.16
N GLU A 270 -1.92 16.59 13.46
CA GLU A 270 -0.56 16.12 13.12
C GLU A 270 -0.22 14.77 13.79
N ASP A 271 -0.74 14.51 14.99
CA ASP A 271 -0.49 13.28 15.75
C ASP A 271 -0.99 12.03 15.02
N VAL A 272 -2.06 12.12 14.22
CA VAL A 272 -2.58 10.98 13.43
C VAL A 272 -1.64 10.62 12.27
N LEU A 273 -0.80 11.57 11.84
CA LEU A 273 0.19 11.33 10.80
C LEU A 273 1.34 10.45 11.30
N ARG A 274 1.57 10.43 12.63
CA ARG A 274 2.62 9.61 13.25
C ARG A 274 3.98 9.78 12.59
N LEU A 275 4.36 11.03 12.35
CA LEU A 275 5.62 11.37 11.69
C LEU A 275 6.85 10.92 12.51
N ASP A 276 6.65 10.64 13.80
CA ASP A 276 7.64 10.04 14.72
C ASP A 276 8.12 8.65 14.30
N LEU A 277 7.36 7.94 13.46
CA LEU A 277 7.68 6.58 13.04
C LEU A 277 8.53 6.50 11.76
N HIS A 278 8.87 7.62 11.14
CA HIS A 278 9.72 7.64 9.95
C HIS A 278 11.20 7.51 10.30
N TYR A 279 11.97 6.85 9.43
CA TYR A 279 13.42 6.76 9.59
C TYR A 279 14.13 8.05 9.17
N ASN A 280 13.61 8.72 8.13
CA ASN A 280 14.05 10.06 7.74
C ASN A 280 12.91 11.04 8.03
N ASP A 281 13.19 12.05 8.85
CA ASP A 281 12.19 13.00 9.32
C ASP A 281 11.59 13.83 8.15
N PRO A 282 10.28 13.69 7.85
CA PRO A 282 9.63 14.49 6.82
C PRO A 282 9.18 15.86 7.32
N LYS A 283 9.25 16.17 8.63
CA LYS A 283 8.73 17.43 9.18
C LYS A 283 9.36 18.68 8.55
N PRO A 284 10.67 18.77 8.31
CA PRO A 284 11.27 20.00 7.78
C PRO A 284 10.64 20.44 6.46
N ILE A 285 10.44 19.51 5.51
CA ILE A 285 9.83 19.85 4.21
C ILE A 285 8.33 20.13 4.36
N LEU A 286 7.62 19.41 5.24
CA LEU A 286 6.20 19.65 5.46
C LEU A 286 5.96 21.03 6.11
N GLN A 287 6.81 21.45 7.05
CA GLN A 287 6.77 22.78 7.67
C GLN A 287 7.13 23.88 6.67
N GLU A 288 8.18 23.69 5.86
CA GLU A 288 8.56 24.62 4.79
C GLU A 288 7.39 24.89 3.83
N LYS A 289 6.58 23.86 3.56
CA LYS A 289 5.39 23.94 2.71
C LYS A 289 4.12 24.39 3.43
N GLY A 290 4.17 24.64 4.75
CA GLY A 290 2.99 25.00 5.56
C GLY A 290 1.94 23.89 5.67
N LEU A 291 2.37 22.64 5.52
CA LEU A 291 1.52 21.45 5.52
C LEU A 291 1.32 20.84 6.92
N ILE A 292 2.19 21.19 7.86
CA ILE A 292 2.03 20.95 9.30
C ILE A 292 2.37 22.23 10.06
#